data_AF-K1S7R7-F1
#
_entry.id   AF-K1S7R7-F1
#
_cell.length_a   1.000
_cell.length_b   1.000
_cell.length_c   1.000
_cell.angle_alpha   90.00
_cell.angle_beta   90.00
_cell.angle_gamma   90.00
#
_symmetry.space_group_name_H-M   'P 1'
#
loop_
_entity.id
_entity.type
_entity.pdbx_description
1 polymer ?
#
loop_
_entity_poly.entity_id
_entity_poly.type
_entity_poly.pdbx_seq_one_letter_code
_entity_poly.pdbx_strand_id
1 'polypeptide(L)'
;MAEKTDLTTNYIGMVERGEKIPSLETFIKIVNALGVSSDMVLTDVLETGYTVKNSMLNEKLEKLVPEDRNRIYEVIDTLVKQSKQILP
;
A
#
# COMPACT_ATOMS: atom_id res chain seq x y z
N MET A 1 -2.20 18.39 -10.64
CA MET A 1 -2.79 17.06 -10.94
C MET A 1 -3.65 17.13 -12.18
N ALA A 2 -4.67 18.00 -12.22
CA ALA A 2 -5.49 18.29 -13.40
C ALA A 2 -4.68 18.50 -14.71
N GLU A 3 -3.65 19.35 -14.70
CA GLU A 3 -2.78 19.58 -15.86
C GLU A 3 -1.99 18.34 -16.32
N LYS A 4 -1.77 17.36 -15.44
CA LYS A 4 -1.00 16.15 -15.76
C LYS A 4 -1.88 14.96 -16.18
N THR A 5 -3.20 15.04 -15.94
CA THR A 5 -4.14 13.93 -16.15
C THR A 5 -5.15 14.17 -17.26
N ASP A 6 -5.14 15.35 -17.89
CA ASP A 6 -6.18 15.82 -18.83
C ASP A 6 -7.59 15.78 -18.21
N LEU A 7 -7.66 16.00 -16.89
CA LEU A 7 -8.91 16.05 -16.11
C LEU A 7 -9.13 17.48 -15.62
N THR A 8 -10.39 17.91 -15.56
CA THR A 8 -10.70 19.22 -15.02
C THR A 8 -10.42 19.28 -13.51
N THR A 9 -9.98 20.43 -13.02
CA THR A 9 -9.76 20.66 -11.58
C THR A 9 -11.03 20.36 -10.76
N ASN A 10 -12.21 20.67 -11.31
CA ASN A 10 -13.48 20.36 -10.67
C ASN A 10 -13.73 18.85 -10.59
N TYR A 11 -13.41 18.08 -11.64
CA TYR A 11 -13.54 16.63 -11.62
C TYR A 11 -12.62 15.99 -10.59
N ILE A 12 -11.35 16.41 -10.53
CA ILE A 12 -10.40 15.95 -9.49
C ILE A 12 -10.96 16.25 -8.10
N GLY A 13 -11.46 17.47 -7.86
CA GLY A 13 -12.05 17.82 -6.56
C GLY A 13 -13.27 16.96 -6.18
N MET A 14 -14.14 16.61 -7.13
CA MET A 14 -15.26 15.68 -6.88
C MET A 14 -14.76 14.26 -6.51
N VAL A 15 -13.67 13.79 -7.13
CA VAL A 15 -13.06 12.50 -6.81
C VAL A 15 -12.44 12.52 -5.41
N GLU A 16 -11.71 13.58 -5.06
CA GLU A 16 -11.06 13.73 -3.75
C GLU A 16 -12.07 13.82 -2.59
N ARG A 17 -13.23 14.43 -2.82
CA ARG A 17 -14.33 14.48 -1.82
C ARG A 17 -15.18 13.21 -1.79
N GLY A 18 -14.91 12.23 -2.66
CA GLY A 18 -15.70 10.99 -2.76
C GLY A 18 -17.07 11.15 -3.42
N GLU A 19 -17.37 12.31 -4.00
CA GLU A 19 -18.63 12.58 -4.70
C GLU A 19 -18.73 11.81 -6.03
N LYS A 20 -17.57 11.46 -6.62
CA LYS A 20 -17.50 10.74 -7.89
C LYS A 20 -16.45 9.64 -7.86
N ILE A 21 -16.87 8.45 -8.27
CA ILE A 21 -15.97 7.30 -8.47
C ILE A 21 -15.34 7.42 -9.87
N PRO A 22 -13.99 7.45 -9.99
CA PRO A 22 -13.33 7.48 -11.28
C PRO A 22 -13.50 6.15 -12.03
N SER A 23 -13.49 6.18 -13.37
CA SER A 23 -13.33 4.96 -14.15
C SER A 23 -11.93 4.37 -13.94
N LEU A 24 -11.71 3.10 -14.27
CA LEU A 24 -10.39 2.49 -14.20
C LEU A 24 -9.36 3.25 -15.04
N GLU A 25 -9.73 3.71 -16.23
CA GLU A 25 -8.85 4.51 -17.09
C GLU A 25 -8.44 5.83 -16.41
N THR A 26 -9.41 6.52 -15.80
CA THR A 26 -9.16 7.75 -15.05
C THR A 26 -8.29 7.51 -13.82
N PHE A 27 -8.54 6.42 -13.10
CA PHE A 27 -7.72 6.01 -11.96
C PHE A 27 -6.26 5.79 -12.38
N ILE A 28 -6.01 5.05 -13.48
CA ILE A 28 -4.66 4.84 -14.01
C ILE A 28 -3.98 6.17 -14.35
N LYS A 29 -4.69 7.11 -15.00
CA LYS A 29 -4.16 8.45 -15.30
C LYS A 29 -3.75 9.19 -14.02
N ILE A 30 -4.57 9.16 -12.99
CA ILE A 30 -4.31 9.80 -11.69
C ILE A 30 -3.07 9.18 -11.02
N VAL A 31 -3.01 7.85 -10.91
CA VAL A 31 -1.90 7.11 -10.29
C VAL A 31 -0.58 7.37 -11.02
N ASN A 32 -0.59 7.36 -12.35
CA ASN A 32 0.59 7.69 -13.16
C ASN A 32 1.05 9.13 -12.97
N ALA A 33 0.12 10.10 -12.92
CA ALA A 33 0.45 11.50 -12.69
C ALA A 33 1.01 11.78 -11.29
N LEU A 34 0.66 10.94 -10.31
CA LEU A 34 1.23 10.94 -8.97
C LEU A 34 2.60 10.24 -8.89
N GLY A 35 2.94 9.38 -9.85
CA GLY A 35 4.19 8.63 -9.86
C GLY A 35 4.25 7.55 -8.77
N VAL A 36 3.11 7.02 -8.35
CA VAL A 36 2.98 5.96 -7.34
C VAL A 36 2.45 4.68 -7.96
N SER A 37 2.65 3.53 -7.33
CA SER A 37 1.99 2.29 -7.77
C SER A 37 0.53 2.26 -7.34
N SER A 38 -0.32 1.58 -8.11
CA SER A 38 -1.72 1.36 -7.74
C SER A 38 -1.85 0.64 -6.40
N ASP A 39 -0.96 -0.30 -6.10
CA ASP A 39 -0.96 -1.03 -4.84
C ASP A 39 -0.77 -0.10 -3.65
N MET A 40 0.11 0.92 -3.76
CA MET A 40 0.33 1.89 -2.69
C MET A 40 -0.94 2.71 -2.39
N VAL A 41 -1.72 3.04 -3.42
CA VAL A 41 -2.98 3.80 -3.27
C VAL A 41 -4.09 2.92 -2.68
N LEU A 42 -4.06 1.61 -2.95
CA LEU A 42 -5.12 0.68 -2.59
C LEU A 42 -4.83 -0.16 -1.33
N THR A 43 -3.61 -0.08 -0.77
CA THR A 43 -3.11 -0.94 0.32
C THR A 43 -4.01 -0.94 1.58
N ASP A 44 -4.60 0.20 1.94
CA ASP A 44 -5.44 0.32 3.15
C ASP A 44 -6.94 0.17 2.85
N VAL A 45 -7.31 -0.01 1.57
CA VAL A 45 -8.70 -0.19 1.11
C VAL A 45 -8.97 -1.64 0.73
N LEU A 46 -7.96 -2.35 0.20
CA LEU A 46 -8.06 -3.75 -0.16
C LEU A 46 -7.71 -4.66 1.02
N GLU A 47 -8.56 -5.65 1.29
CA GLU A 47 -8.29 -6.70 2.27
C GLU A 47 -6.99 -7.47 1.97
N THR A 48 -6.58 -7.52 0.70
CA THR A 48 -5.35 -8.18 0.23
C THR A 48 -4.07 -7.35 0.44
N GLY A 49 -4.16 -6.07 0.83
CA GLY A 49 -3.00 -5.20 1.06
C GLY A 49 -2.08 -5.68 2.19
N TYR A 50 -2.65 -6.37 3.19
CA TYR A 50 -1.88 -7.00 4.27
C TYR A 50 -0.94 -8.10 3.73
N THR A 51 -1.38 -8.85 2.72
CA THR A 51 -0.60 -9.90 2.07
C THR A 51 0.56 -9.32 1.24
N VAL A 52 0.38 -8.14 0.64
CA VAL A 52 1.44 -7.46 -0.14
C VAL A 52 2.56 -6.93 0.75
N LYS A 53 2.25 -6.37 1.93
CA LYS A 53 3.28 -5.97 2.91
C LYS A 53 4.12 -7.17 3.38
N ASN A 54 3.49 -8.32 3.60
CA ASN A 54 4.22 -9.58 3.86
C ASN A 54 5.11 -9.97 2.69
N SER A 55 4.65 -9.81 1.45
CA SER A 55 5.45 -10.10 0.24
C SER A 55 6.70 -9.21 0.14
N MET A 56 6.58 -7.90 0.39
CA MET A 56 7.74 -6.98 0.37
C MET A 56 8.71 -7.21 1.52
N LEU A 57 8.21 -7.53 2.72
CA LEU A 57 9.07 -7.90 3.84
C LEU A 57 9.81 -9.21 3.52
N ASN A 58 9.11 -10.19 2.97
CA ASN A 58 9.71 -11.47 2.59
C ASN A 58 10.79 -11.30 1.52
N GLU A 59 10.56 -10.45 0.51
CA GLU A 59 11.58 -10.14 -0.51
C GLU A 59 12.83 -9.49 0.10
N LYS A 60 12.67 -8.60 1.09
CA LYS A 60 13.80 -8.01 1.82
C LYS A 60 14.53 -9.05 2.68
N LEU A 61 13.80 -9.94 3.34
CA LEU A 61 14.37 -11.01 4.17
C LEU A 61 15.14 -12.03 3.32
N GLU A 62 14.66 -12.34 2.11
CA GLU A 62 15.31 -13.26 1.17
C GLU A 62 16.72 -12.80 0.77
N LYS A 63 16.97 -11.50 0.74
CA LYS A 63 18.27 -10.89 0.39
C LYS A 63 19.28 -10.86 1.54
N LEU A 64 18.86 -11.19 2.77
CA LEU A 64 19.71 -11.18 3.95
C LEU A 64 20.42 -12.52 4.16
N VAL A 65 21.60 -12.45 4.80
CA VAL A 65 22.29 -13.64 5.31
C VAL A 65 21.48 -14.31 6.43
N PRO A 66 21.61 -15.63 6.64
CA PRO A 66 20.80 -16.36 7.60
C PRO A 66 20.83 -15.81 9.03
N GLU A 67 21.99 -15.30 9.47
CA GLU A 67 22.18 -14.74 10.80
C GLU A 67 21.34 -13.47 11.04
N ASP A 68 21.38 -12.52 10.10
CA ASP A 68 20.57 -11.29 10.17
C ASP A 68 19.08 -11.58 10.06
N ARG A 69 18.69 -12.54 9.21
CA ARG A 69 17.31 -12.97 9.06
C ARG A 69 16.77 -13.56 10.37
N ASN A 70 17.54 -14.42 11.02
CA ASN A 70 17.18 -15.01 12.32
C ASN A 70 17.02 -13.94 13.40
N ARG A 71 17.94 -12.97 13.45
CA ARG A 71 17.86 -11.85 14.39
C ARG A 71 16.60 -11.01 14.21
N ILE A 72 16.18 -10.79 12.96
CA ILE A 72 14.91 -10.10 12.67
C ILE A 72 13.70 -10.92 13.11
N TYR A 73 13.71 -12.23 12.86
CA TYR A 73 12.64 -13.11 13.32
C TYR A 73 12.50 -13.12 14.86
N GLU A 74 13.61 -13.09 15.60
CA GLU A 74 13.59 -13.00 17.07
C GLU A 74 12.93 -11.71 17.58
N VAL A 75 13.18 -10.58 16.91
CA VAL A 75 12.54 -9.31 17.27
C VAL A 75 11.05 -9.35 16.96
N ILE A 76 10.67 -9.87 15.79
CA ILE A 76 9.25 -10.04 15.42
C ILE A 76 8.54 -10.92 16.46
N ASP A 77 9.12 -12.08 16.80
CA ASP A 77 8.55 -13.01 17.78
C ASP A 77 8.42 -12.36 19.17
N THR A 78 9.42 -11.59 19.59
CA THR A 78 9.37 -10.82 20.84
C THR A 78 8.23 -9.82 20.85
N LEU A 79 8.07 -9.04 19.77
CA LEU A 79 6.99 -8.06 19.65
C LEU A 79 5.62 -8.71 19.61
N VAL A 80 5.48 -9.86 18.93
CA VAL A 80 4.24 -10.66 18.91
C VAL A 80 3.90 -11.15 20.31
N LYS A 81 4.87 -11.71 21.05
CA LYS A 81 4.70 -12.17 22.44
C LYS A 81 4.27 -11.05 23.40
N GLN A 82 4.73 -9.83 23.17
CA GLN A 82 4.38 -8.65 23.98
C GLN A 82 3.04 -8.02 23.59
N SER A 83 2.49 -8.36 22.42
CA SER A 83 1.18 -7.86 22.01
C SER A 83 0.07 -8.46 22.87
N LYS A 84 -0.85 -7.61 23.35
CA LYS A 84 -2.03 -8.05 24.10
C LYS A 84 -3.01 -8.67 23.09
N GLN A 85 -2.89 -9.99 22.89
CA GLN A 85 -3.79 -10.91 22.20
C GLN A 85 -4.59 -10.39 20.98
N ILE A 86 -4.23 -10.98 19.84
CA ILE A 86 -5.07 -11.45 18.72
C ILE A 86 -6.57 -11.29 18.97
N LEU A 87 -7.24 -10.44 18.17
CA LEU A 87 -8.71 -10.44 18.07
C LEU A 87 -9.20 -11.85 17.67
N PRO A 88 -10.34 -12.31 18.23
CA PRO A 88 -10.91 -13.63 17.93
C PRO A 88 -11.20 -13.85 16.44
#